data_AF-A0A7W1AJA0-F1
#
_entry.id   AF-A0A7W1AJA0-F1
#
_cell.length_a   1.000
_cell.length_b   1.000
_cell.length_c   1.000
_cell.angle_alpha   90.00
_cell.angle_beta   90.00
_cell.angle_gamma   90.00
#
_symmetry.space_group_name_H-M   'P 1'
#
loop_
_entity.id
_entity.type
_entity.pdbx_description
1 polymer ?
#
loop_
_entity_poly.entity_id
_entity_poly.type
_entity_poly.pdbx_seq_one_letter_code
_entity_poly.pdbx_strand_id
1 'polypeptide(L)'
;GEEALEHVRKARVKLSPRLIQHQFSYYTEINLLTALGRTKEARVVLDARGGVPPGEVLRLSYWIAQMHLGVAEGTIKTGDIDDTELHDRMRKGLSMTAGRDLLLLCAWLHSHRGDHDEARFAWRQAMDREGSQRLEVAMPKLSEWMIKYKADHPELDAPDPDDE
;
A
#
# COMPACT_ATOMS: atom_id res chain seq x y z
N GLY A 1 -5.82 3.35 17.39
CA GLY A 1 -5.92 4.11 16.13
C GLY A 1 -5.87 5.60 16.38
N GLU A 2 -6.90 6.16 17.04
CA GLU A 2 -6.99 7.60 17.31
C GLU A 2 -5.84 8.17 18.14
N GLU A 3 -5.46 7.52 19.25
CA GLU A 3 -4.30 7.96 20.06
C GLU A 3 -2.99 7.97 19.27
N ALA A 4 -2.79 6.99 18.37
CA ALA A 4 -1.60 6.92 17.52
C ALA A 4 -1.57 8.08 16.51
N LEU A 5 -2.74 8.42 15.93
CA LEU A 5 -2.87 9.57 15.04
C LEU A 5 -2.54 10.88 15.77
N GLU A 6 -3.05 11.05 16.99
CA GLU A 6 -2.75 12.22 17.82
C GLU A 6 -1.26 12.30 18.17
N HIS A 7 -0.62 11.17 18.52
CA HIS A 7 0.82 11.12 18.79
C HIS A 7 1.65 11.51 17.57
N VAL A 8 1.31 11.02 16.38
CA VAL A 8 2.00 11.40 15.14
C VAL A 8 1.90 12.90 14.88
N ARG A 9 0.70 13.48 15.03
CA ARG A 9 0.48 14.92 14.85
C ARG A 9 1.25 15.74 15.88
N LYS A 10 1.18 15.38 17.16
CA LYS A 10 1.92 16.05 18.25
C LYS A 10 3.44 15.98 18.05
N ALA A 11 3.95 14.82 17.62
CA ALA A 11 5.37 14.64 17.36
C ALA A 11 5.83 15.51 16.18
N ARG A 12 5.05 15.56 15.09
CA ARG A 12 5.39 16.33 13.89
C ARG A 12 5.61 17.82 14.18
N VAL A 13 4.79 18.43 15.03
CA VAL A 13 4.94 19.85 15.43
C VAL A 13 6.31 20.13 16.06
N LYS A 14 6.93 19.13 16.68
CA LYS A 14 8.25 19.25 17.32
C LYS A 14 9.42 18.93 16.37
N LEU A 15 9.14 18.38 15.18
CA LEU A 15 10.16 17.99 14.21
C LEU A 15 10.48 19.16 13.27
N SER A 16 11.76 19.35 12.98
CA SER A 16 12.18 20.29 11.94
C SER A 16 11.67 19.80 10.57
N PRO A 17 11.10 20.69 9.72
CA PRO A 17 10.61 20.33 8.39
C PRO A 17 11.68 19.72 7.46
N ARG A 18 12.96 20.00 7.75
CA ARG A 18 14.11 19.48 7.00
C ARG A 18 14.42 18.01 7.30
N LEU A 19 13.86 17.46 8.38
CA LEU A 19 14.11 16.08 8.79
C LEU A 19 13.24 15.11 8.00
N ILE A 20 13.83 13.96 7.63
CA ILE A 20 13.11 12.90 6.93
C ILE A 20 11.93 12.38 7.78
N GLN A 21 12.06 12.36 9.10
CA GLN A 21 11.01 11.97 10.04
C GLN A 21 9.79 12.88 9.96
N HIS A 22 10.00 14.18 9.73
CA HIS A 22 8.90 15.12 9.51
C HIS A 22 8.13 14.72 8.25
N GLN A 23 8.83 14.42 7.15
CA GLN A 23 8.21 14.01 5.89
C GLN A 23 7.50 12.65 6.03
N PHE A 24 8.16 11.68 6.65
CA PHE A 24 7.63 10.33 6.88
C PHE A 24 6.34 10.34 7.71
N SER A 25 6.27 11.23 8.69
CA SER A 25 5.12 11.33 9.59
C SER A 25 3.81 11.67 8.85
N TYR A 26 3.85 12.32 7.68
CA TYR A 26 2.65 12.53 6.86
C TYR A 26 2.13 11.23 6.26
N TYR A 27 3.00 10.37 5.75
CA TYR A 27 2.60 9.07 5.21
C TYR A 27 2.11 8.13 6.32
N THR A 28 2.70 8.22 7.52
CA THR A 28 2.15 7.54 8.70
C THR A 28 0.75 8.05 9.04
N GLU A 29 0.51 9.37 9.02
CA GLU A 29 -0.83 9.94 9.24
C GLU A 29 -1.83 9.47 8.18
N ILE A 30 -1.47 9.50 6.89
CA ILE A 30 -2.33 9.03 5.80
C ILE A 30 -2.72 7.57 6.05
N ASN A 31 -1.75 6.70 6.34
CA ASN A 31 -2.03 5.29 6.63
C ASN A 31 -2.95 5.09 7.84
N LEU A 32 -2.75 5.86 8.92
CA LEU A 32 -3.61 5.78 10.11
C LEU A 32 -5.03 6.27 9.83
N LEU A 33 -5.17 7.40 9.12
CA LEU A 33 -6.48 7.93 8.71
C LEU A 33 -7.21 6.92 7.82
N THR A 34 -6.51 6.33 6.85
CA THR A 34 -7.04 5.30 5.96
C THR A 34 -7.50 4.06 6.74
N ALA A 35 -6.67 3.55 7.65
CA ALA A 35 -7.03 2.41 8.50
C ALA A 35 -8.24 2.68 9.40
N LEU A 36 -8.44 3.94 9.81
CA LEU A 36 -9.60 4.41 10.58
C LEU A 36 -10.85 4.68 9.72
N GLY A 37 -10.78 4.47 8.40
CA GLY A 37 -11.88 4.78 7.48
C GLY A 37 -12.10 6.28 7.22
N ARG A 38 -11.18 7.14 7.67
CA ARG A 38 -11.21 8.60 7.47
C ARG A 38 -10.59 9.00 6.13
N THR A 39 -11.03 8.34 5.05
CA THR A 39 -10.43 8.44 3.71
C THR A 39 -10.43 9.87 3.15
N LYS A 40 -11.48 10.66 3.41
CA LYS A 40 -11.54 12.06 3.00
C LYS A 40 -10.41 12.91 3.60
N GLU A 41 -10.09 12.70 4.88
CA GLU A 41 -8.99 13.42 5.52
C GLU A 41 -7.64 12.93 5.01
N ALA A 42 -7.48 11.60 4.85
CA ALA A 42 -6.28 11.01 4.27
C ALA A 42 -6.00 11.58 2.87
N ARG A 43 -7.04 11.74 2.05
CA ARG A 43 -6.98 12.34 0.72
C ARG A 43 -6.53 13.80 0.76
N VAL A 44 -7.11 14.61 1.65
CA VAL A 44 -6.68 16.02 1.83
C VAL A 44 -5.20 16.10 2.20
N VAL A 45 -4.72 15.23 3.10
CA VAL A 45 -3.30 15.20 3.48
C VAL A 45 -2.43 14.78 2.30
N LEU A 46 -2.81 13.73 1.56
CA LEU A 46 -2.06 13.24 0.40
C LEU A 46 -2.00 14.29 -0.72
N ASP A 47 -3.12 14.92 -1.06
CA ASP A 47 -3.19 15.94 -2.12
C ASP A 47 -2.32 17.16 -1.75
N ALA A 48 -2.29 17.56 -0.47
CA ALA A 48 -1.43 18.63 0.02
C ALA A 48 0.08 18.29 -0.03
N ARG A 49 0.44 17.00 -0.08
CA ARG A 49 1.83 16.57 -0.28
C ARG A 49 2.30 16.72 -1.72
N GLY A 50 1.37 16.74 -2.68
CA GLY A 50 1.68 16.79 -4.10
C GLY A 50 2.19 15.45 -4.65
N GLY A 51 3.12 15.53 -5.60
CA GLY A 51 3.64 14.37 -6.32
C GLY A 51 4.59 13.48 -5.51
N VAL A 52 5.09 12.44 -6.17
CA VAL A 52 6.05 11.48 -5.60
C VAL A 52 7.31 12.22 -5.11
N PRO A 53 7.70 12.09 -3.83
CA PRO A 53 8.86 12.78 -3.30
C PRO A 53 10.17 12.19 -3.84
N PRO A 54 11.27 12.97 -3.89
CA PRO A 54 12.59 12.44 -4.19
C PRO A 54 13.10 11.57 -3.04
N GLY A 55 14.01 10.65 -3.38
CA GLY A 55 14.61 9.73 -2.42
C GLY A 55 13.80 8.45 -2.24
N GLU A 56 14.52 7.33 -2.20
CA GLU A 56 13.91 6.00 -2.31
C GLU A 56 12.96 5.66 -1.15
N VAL A 57 13.35 5.99 0.08
CA VAL A 57 12.54 5.70 1.29
C VAL A 57 11.23 6.47 1.27
N LEU A 58 11.27 7.77 0.97
CA LEU A 58 10.06 8.61 0.94
C LEU A 58 9.14 8.23 -0.22
N ARG A 59 9.71 7.87 -1.38
CA ARG A 59 8.96 7.37 -2.53
C ARG A 59 8.19 6.10 -2.18
N LEU A 60 8.84 5.15 -1.52
CA LEU A 60 8.19 3.92 -1.07
C LEU A 60 7.01 4.21 -0.12
N SER A 61 7.22 5.07 0.88
CA SER A 61 6.16 5.46 1.82
C SER A 61 4.99 6.16 1.13
N TYR A 62 5.28 7.00 0.13
CA TYR A 62 4.26 7.62 -0.70
C TYR A 62 3.43 6.58 -1.46
N TRP A 63 4.09 5.64 -2.16
CA TRP A 63 3.42 4.60 -2.93
C TRP A 63 2.50 3.75 -2.06
N ILE A 64 2.99 3.29 -0.90
CA ILE A 64 2.19 2.52 0.05
C ILE A 64 0.98 3.34 0.53
N ALA A 65 1.19 4.59 0.94
CA ALA A 65 0.11 5.44 1.45
C ALA A 65 -0.95 5.76 0.38
N GLN A 66 -0.52 6.07 -0.85
CA GLN A 66 -1.42 6.34 -1.97
C GLN A 66 -2.24 5.11 -2.35
N MET A 67 -1.61 3.94 -2.46
CA MET A 67 -2.31 2.71 -2.85
C MET A 67 -3.21 2.19 -1.74
N HIS A 68 -2.76 2.25 -0.48
CA HIS A 68 -3.59 1.90 0.67
C HIS A 68 -4.86 2.77 0.72
N LEU A 69 -4.74 4.08 0.50
CA LEU A 69 -5.88 4.96 0.40
C LEU A 69 -6.81 4.57 -0.77
N GLY A 70 -6.24 4.26 -1.93
CA GLY A 70 -7.00 3.82 -3.10
C GLY A 70 -7.81 2.55 -2.85
N VAL A 71 -7.22 1.56 -2.18
CA VAL A 71 -7.92 0.34 -1.74
C VAL A 71 -9.10 0.70 -0.83
N ALA A 72 -8.88 1.58 0.15
CA ALA A 72 -9.90 1.94 1.11
C ALA A 72 -11.04 2.78 0.54
N GLU A 73 -10.76 3.59 -0.48
CA GLU A 73 -11.77 4.32 -1.24
C GLU A 73 -12.55 3.40 -2.20
N GLY A 74 -12.07 2.17 -2.42
CA GLY A 74 -12.63 1.24 -3.42
C GLY A 74 -12.40 1.69 -4.86
N THR A 75 -11.62 2.76 -5.05
CA THR A 75 -11.25 3.34 -6.33
C THR A 75 -9.83 3.87 -6.19
N ILE A 76 -8.94 3.54 -7.12
CA ILE A 76 -7.92 4.53 -7.49
C ILE A 76 -8.58 5.38 -8.55
N LYS A 77 -8.44 6.72 -8.51
CA LYS A 77 -8.81 7.54 -9.68
C LYS A 77 -8.05 6.93 -10.86
N THR A 78 -8.78 6.37 -11.82
CA THR A 78 -8.31 5.39 -12.81
C THR A 78 -7.32 5.93 -13.85
N GLY A 79 -6.60 7.01 -13.53
CA GLY A 79 -5.45 7.54 -14.28
C GLY A 79 -4.27 7.98 -13.41
N ASP A 80 -4.29 7.77 -12.09
CA ASP A 80 -3.24 8.26 -11.18
C ASP A 80 -1.96 7.39 -11.17
N ILE A 81 -2.03 6.16 -11.67
CA ILE A 81 -0.89 5.23 -11.75
C ILE A 81 -0.97 4.56 -13.12
N ASP A 82 0.00 4.76 -14.00
CA ASP A 82 0.05 4.05 -15.29
C ASP A 82 0.69 2.64 -15.13
N ASP A 83 0.70 1.85 -16.20
CA ASP A 83 1.26 0.49 -16.17
C ASP A 83 2.78 0.48 -15.93
N THR A 84 3.49 1.51 -16.38
CA THR A 84 4.94 1.64 -16.16
C THR A 84 5.22 1.88 -14.68
N GLU A 85 4.47 2.78 -14.06
CA GLU A 85 4.61 3.08 -12.65
C GLU A 85 4.17 1.89 -11.77
N LEU A 86 3.08 1.19 -12.12
CA LEU A 86 2.66 -0.01 -11.41
C LEU A 86 3.73 -1.12 -11.49
N HIS A 87 4.31 -1.32 -12.68
CA HIS A 87 5.39 -2.26 -12.87
C HIS A 87 6.65 -1.88 -12.07
N ASP A 88 7.00 -0.60 -11.99
CA ASP A 88 8.11 -0.09 -11.17
C ASP A 88 7.88 -0.33 -9.67
N ARG A 89 6.64 -0.12 -9.20
CA ARG A 89 6.23 -0.41 -7.81
C ARG A 89 6.36 -1.90 -7.51
N MET A 90 5.86 -2.76 -8.40
CA MET A 90 5.97 -4.20 -8.24
C MET A 90 7.42 -4.65 -8.21
N ARG A 91 8.27 -4.18 -9.14
CA ARG A 91 9.71 -4.47 -9.15
C ARG A 91 10.38 -4.06 -7.84
N LYS A 92 9.99 -2.92 -7.28
CA LYS A 92 10.50 -2.47 -5.98
C LYS A 92 10.08 -3.41 -4.84
N GLY A 93 8.83 -3.87 -4.83
CA GLY A 93 8.35 -4.86 -3.86
C GLY A 93 9.11 -6.19 -3.95
N LEU A 94 9.37 -6.66 -5.18
CA LEU A 94 10.13 -7.90 -5.41
C LEU A 94 11.57 -7.82 -4.90
N SER A 95 12.19 -6.65 -4.98
CA SER A 95 13.59 -6.43 -4.56
C SER A 95 13.76 -6.28 -3.04
N MET A 96 12.69 -6.40 -2.24
CA MET A 96 12.71 -6.12 -0.81
C MET A 96 12.30 -7.35 0.01
N THR A 97 13.00 -7.59 1.12
CA THR A 97 12.59 -8.58 2.13
C THR A 97 11.24 -8.20 2.75
N ALA A 98 11.09 -6.93 3.15
CA ALA A 98 9.85 -6.36 3.68
C ALA A 98 8.93 -5.82 2.57
N GLY A 99 8.76 -6.59 1.48
CA GLY A 99 8.05 -6.19 0.27
C GLY A 99 6.58 -6.57 0.20
N ARG A 100 6.08 -7.38 1.15
CA ARG A 100 4.75 -8.00 1.10
C ARG A 100 3.62 -6.99 0.92
N ASP A 101 3.60 -5.92 1.70
CA ASP A 101 2.51 -4.94 1.67
C ASP A 101 2.42 -4.24 0.31
N LEU A 102 3.55 -3.85 -0.28
CA LEU A 102 3.58 -3.20 -1.60
C LEU A 102 3.12 -4.17 -2.70
N LEU A 103 3.54 -5.43 -2.64
CA LEU A 103 3.15 -6.45 -3.61
C LEU A 103 1.65 -6.75 -3.54
N LEU A 104 1.06 -6.84 -2.34
CA LEU A 104 -0.39 -7.01 -2.18
C LEU A 104 -1.18 -5.82 -2.71
N LEU A 105 -0.67 -4.60 -2.53
CA LEU A 105 -1.27 -3.40 -3.10
C LEU A 105 -1.21 -3.41 -4.64
N CYS A 106 -0.10 -3.88 -5.23
CA CYS A 106 0.01 -4.07 -6.68
C CYS A 106 -0.94 -5.17 -7.18
N ALA A 107 -1.02 -6.29 -6.47
CA ALA A 107 -1.94 -7.38 -6.79
C ALA A 107 -3.39 -6.91 -6.80
N TRP A 108 -3.79 -6.09 -5.82
CA TRP A 108 -5.12 -5.49 -5.79
C TRP A 108 -5.38 -4.62 -7.02
N LEU A 109 -4.44 -3.77 -7.40
CA LEU A 109 -4.64 -2.86 -8.54
C LEU A 109 -4.71 -3.64 -9.87
N HIS A 110 -3.86 -4.65 -10.07
CA HIS A 110 -3.95 -5.53 -11.23
C HIS A 110 -5.29 -6.27 -11.28
N SER A 111 -5.74 -6.85 -10.16
CA SER A 111 -7.04 -7.50 -10.10
C SER A 111 -8.18 -6.54 -10.40
N HIS A 112 -8.10 -5.29 -9.92
CA HIS A 112 -9.11 -4.27 -10.18
C HIS A 112 -9.14 -3.82 -11.65
N ARG A 113 -8.04 -3.98 -12.39
CA ARG A 113 -7.95 -3.75 -13.84
C ARG A 113 -8.37 -4.94 -14.69
N GLY A 114 -8.53 -6.12 -14.08
CA GLY A 114 -8.80 -7.37 -14.79
C GLY A 114 -7.53 -8.14 -15.19
N ASP A 115 -6.35 -7.68 -14.76
CA ASP A 115 -5.06 -8.33 -15.02
C ASP A 115 -4.82 -9.44 -13.98
N HIS A 116 -5.58 -10.54 -14.08
CA HIS A 116 -5.61 -11.58 -13.05
C HIS A 116 -4.30 -12.38 -12.95
N ASP A 117 -3.55 -12.55 -14.04
CA ASP A 117 -2.26 -13.26 -14.02
C ASP A 117 -1.20 -12.47 -13.25
N GLU A 118 -1.08 -11.17 -13.51
CA GLU A 118 -0.20 -10.25 -12.79
C GLU A 118 -0.62 -10.14 -11.32
N ALA A 119 -1.92 -10.10 -11.04
CA ALA A 119 -2.44 -10.10 -9.68
C ALA A 119 -2.05 -11.38 -8.91
N ARG A 120 -2.21 -12.55 -9.54
CA ARG A 120 -1.79 -13.85 -8.98
C ARG A 120 -0.29 -13.88 -8.73
N PHE A 121 0.51 -13.45 -9.70
CA PHE A 121 1.97 -13.41 -9.57
C PHE A 121 2.40 -12.54 -8.38
N ALA A 122 1.91 -11.29 -8.31
CA ALA A 122 2.24 -10.37 -7.23
C ALA A 122 1.79 -10.91 -5.86
N TRP A 123 0.60 -11.55 -5.80
CA TRP A 123 0.10 -12.19 -4.59
C TRP A 123 1.03 -13.28 -4.07
N ARG A 124 1.41 -14.24 -4.92
CA ARG A 124 2.28 -15.36 -4.53
C ARG A 124 3.61 -14.86 -4.02
N GLN A 125 4.24 -13.94 -4.76
CA GLN A 125 5.49 -13.31 -4.36
C GLN A 125 5.40 -12.57 -3.02
N ALA A 126 4.21 -12.03 -2.69
CA ALA A 126 3.97 -11.39 -1.40
C ALA A 126 3.87 -12.38 -0.23
N MET A 127 3.41 -13.61 -0.46
CA MET A 127 3.26 -14.62 0.60
C MET A 127 4.61 -15.13 1.11
N ASP A 128 5.65 -15.06 0.29
CA ASP A 128 7.03 -15.46 0.66
C ASP A 128 7.83 -14.35 1.35
N ARG A 129 7.20 -13.19 1.64
CA ARG A 129 7.90 -11.99 2.13
C ARG A 129 7.42 -11.54 3.50
N GLU A 130 8.30 -10.83 4.19
CA GLU A 130 7.93 -10.10 5.40
C GLU A 130 7.03 -8.91 5.04
N GLY A 131 6.11 -8.60 5.94
CA GLY A 131 5.18 -7.48 5.81
C GLY A 131 4.68 -7.01 7.16
N SER A 132 3.64 -6.18 7.14
CA SER A 132 2.98 -5.76 8.37
C SER A 132 2.51 -6.97 9.20
N GLN A 133 2.92 -7.05 10.47
CA GLN A 133 2.58 -8.17 11.36
C GLN A 133 1.07 -8.35 11.55
N ARG A 134 0.29 -7.26 11.46
CA ARG A 134 -1.16 -7.23 11.61
C ARG A 134 -1.80 -6.46 10.47
N LEU A 135 -1.76 -7.04 9.28
CA LEU A 135 -2.30 -6.42 8.07
C LEU A 135 -3.80 -6.12 8.21
N GLU A 136 -4.55 -6.96 8.92
CA GLU A 136 -5.97 -6.78 9.20
C GLU A 136 -6.27 -5.51 10.03
N VAL A 137 -5.28 -5.01 10.77
CA VAL A 137 -5.37 -3.75 11.52
C VAL A 137 -4.76 -2.59 10.73
N ALA A 138 -3.61 -2.82 10.09
CA ALA A 138 -2.87 -1.78 9.39
C ALA A 138 -3.52 -1.36 8.06
N MET A 139 -4.11 -2.33 7.34
CA MET A 139 -4.78 -2.14 6.05
C MET A 139 -6.06 -2.99 5.98
N PRO A 140 -7.11 -2.69 6.77
CA PRO A 140 -8.28 -3.55 6.90
C PRO A 140 -8.98 -3.84 5.57
N LYS A 141 -9.10 -2.83 4.70
CA LYS A 141 -9.72 -2.96 3.37
C LYS A 141 -8.92 -3.81 2.40
N LEU A 142 -7.59 -3.79 2.50
CA LEU A 142 -6.74 -4.72 1.76
C LEU A 142 -6.94 -6.15 2.27
N SER A 143 -6.99 -6.34 3.59
CA SER A 143 -7.23 -7.66 4.17
C SER A 143 -8.62 -8.22 3.82
N GLU A 144 -9.66 -7.38 3.79
CA GLU A 144 -11.00 -7.77 3.33
C GLU A 144 -10.97 -8.21 1.86
N TRP A 145 -10.30 -7.44 0.99
CA TRP A 145 -10.12 -7.82 -0.41
C TRP A 145 -9.35 -9.14 -0.52
N MET A 146 -8.29 -9.33 0.25
CA MET A 146 -7.50 -10.55 0.22
C MET A 146 -8.34 -11.81 0.49
N ILE A 147 -9.19 -11.76 1.51
CA ILE A 147 -10.08 -12.88 1.84
C ILE A 147 -11.00 -13.20 0.66
N LYS A 148 -11.61 -12.16 0.05
CA LYS A 148 -12.49 -12.34 -1.10
C LYS A 148 -11.74 -12.85 -2.33
N TYR A 149 -10.62 -12.23 -2.66
CA TYR A 149 -9.81 -12.57 -3.83
C TYR A 149 -9.37 -14.03 -3.78
N LYS A 150 -8.91 -14.50 -2.61
CA LYS A 150 -8.57 -15.91 -2.42
C LYS A 150 -9.77 -16.85 -2.56
N ALA A 151 -10.94 -16.47 -2.06
CA ALA A 151 -12.15 -17.28 -2.21
C ALA A 151 -12.60 -17.41 -3.68
N ASP A 152 -12.42 -16.33 -4.45
CA ASP A 152 -12.77 -16.27 -5.88
C ASP A 152 -11.71 -16.94 -6.78
N HIS A 153 -10.47 -17.12 -6.29
CA HIS A 153 -9.30 -17.61 -7.04
C HIS A 153 -8.60 -18.76 -6.27
N PRO A 154 -9.21 -19.97 -6.19
CA PRO A 154 -8.62 -21.10 -5.47
C PRO A 154 -7.28 -21.57 -6.05
N GLU A 155 -6.97 -21.25 -7.30
CA GLU A 155 -5.70 -21.55 -7.96
C GLU A 155 -4.48 -20.85 -7.33
N LEU A 156 -4.69 -19.84 -6.47
CA LEU A 156 -3.61 -19.20 -5.73
C LEU A 156 -2.83 -20.19 -4.85
N ASP A 157 -3.52 -21.24 -4.35
CA ASP A 157 -2.92 -22.29 -3.50
C ASP A 157 -2.35 -23.46 -4.32
N ALA A 158 -2.54 -23.47 -5.65
CA ALA A 158 -1.92 -24.48 -6.51
C ALA A 158 -0.41 -24.22 -6.65
N PRO A 159 0.43 -25.27 -6.67
CA PRO A 159 1.85 -25.11 -6.98
C PRO A 159 2.04 -24.51 -8.39
N ASP A 160 3.13 -23.78 -8.62
CA ASP A 160 3.42 -23.33 -9.98
C ASP A 160 3.74 -24.56 -10.84
N PRO A 161 3.24 -24.61 -12.10
CA PRO A 161 3.48 -25.75 -12.98
C PRO A 161 4.96 -25.96 -13.32
N ASP A 162 5.80 -24.95 -13.06
CA ASP A 162 7.26 -25.00 -13.23
C ASP A 162 8.02 -25.46 -11.96
N ASP A 163 7.31 -25.78 -10.86
CA ASP A 163 7.89 -26.30 -9.61
C ASP A 163 8.01 -27.85 -9.57
N GLU A 164 7.76 -28.56 -10.68
CA GLU A 164 7.95 -30.02 -10.86
C GLU A 164 9.30 -30.41 -11.48
#